data_AF-A0A358HQS2-F1
#
_entry.id   AF-A0A358HQS2-F1
#
_cell.length_a   1.000
_cell.length_b   1.000
_cell.length_c   1.000
_cell.angle_alpha   90.00
_cell.angle_beta   90.00
_cell.angle_gamma   90.00
#
_symmetry.space_group_name_H-M   'P 1'
#
loop_
_entity.id
_entity.type
_entity.pdbx_description
1 polymer ?
#
loop_
_entity_poly.entity_id
_entity_poly.type
_entity_poly.pdbx_seq_one_letter_code
_entity_poly.pdbx_strand_id
1 'polypeptide(L)'
;MRIVKVLVLFMGVLIVVGIGLVAYGLSLDKNADDPKTTSVSPVTPSVPLAGDVVSSNAAPIMPSASLSAFGDISVDIAPGEKLVSYSRQGNDVTLHIEGDEGNASRLVIVSIEKKKVLGRILLGSSVQ
;
A
#
# COMPACT_ATOMS: atom_id res chain seq x y z
N MET A 1 45.50 38.60 7.60
CA MET A 1 44.51 38.63 8.71
C MET A 1 43.14 39.19 8.33
N ARG A 2 43.04 40.25 7.50
CA ARG A 2 41.75 40.84 7.11
C ARG A 2 40.85 39.88 6.30
N ILE A 3 41.42 39.13 5.35
CA ILE A 3 40.69 38.11 4.57
C ILE A 3 40.10 37.01 5.46
N VAL A 4 40.88 36.51 6.42
CA VAL A 4 40.41 35.46 7.35
C VAL A 4 39.25 35.96 8.21
N LYS A 5 39.30 37.23 8.66
CA LYS A 5 38.19 37.84 9.41
C LYS A 5 36.91 37.94 8.57
N VAL A 6 37.02 38.28 7.29
CA VAL A 6 35.87 38.35 6.37
C VAL A 6 35.28 36.96 6.13
N LEU A 7 36.13 35.93 5.98
CA LEU A 7 35.67 34.55 5.80
C LEU A 7 34.89 34.03 7.02
N VAL A 8 35.40 34.30 8.23
CA VAL A 8 34.74 33.91 9.48
C VAL A 8 33.41 34.65 9.66
N LEU A 9 33.37 35.95 9.31
CA LEU A 9 32.13 36.72 9.33
C LEU A 9 31.08 36.13 8.37
N PHE A 10 31.48 35.76 7.15
CA PHE A 10 30.59 35.17 6.16
C PHE A 10 30.04 33.82 6.61
N MET A 11 30.89 32.96 7.19
CA MET A 11 30.46 31.67 7.74
C MET A 11 29.49 31.85 8.92
N GLY A 12 29.74 32.84 9.79
CA GLY A 12 28.82 33.19 10.85
C GLY A 12 27.45 33.61 10.33
N VAL A 13 27.41 34.45 9.29
CA VAL A 13 26.15 34.88 8.64
C VAL A 13 25.41 33.69 8.03
N LEU A 14 26.10 32.79 7.33
CA LEU A 14 25.49 31.59 6.75
C LEU A 14 24.82 30.69 7.81
N ILE A 15 25.44 30.54 8.97
CA ILE A 15 24.88 29.76 10.08
C ILE A 15 23.61 30.42 10.62
N VAL A 16 23.62 31.73 10.83
CA VAL A 16 22.45 32.47 11.32
C VAL A 16 21.29 32.38 10.34
N VAL A 17 21.56 32.52 9.04
CA VAL A 17 20.55 32.35 7.98
C VAL A 17 20.00 30.93 7.99
N GLY A 18 20.85 29.91 8.11
CA GLY A 18 20.43 28.50 8.18
C GLY A 18 19.50 28.21 9.36
N ILE A 19 19.88 28.65 10.57
CA ILE A 19 19.05 28.49 11.77
C ILE A 19 17.74 29.28 11.64
N GLY A 20 17.80 30.49 11.07
CA GLY A 20 16.62 31.31 10.79
C GLY A 20 15.65 30.64 9.83
N LEU A 21 16.14 29.98 8.78
CA LEU A 21 15.33 29.23 7.82
C LEU A 21 14.69 27.98 8.46
N VAL A 22 15.43 27.26 9.32
CA VAL A 22 14.90 26.11 10.06
C VAL A 22 13.82 26.55 11.05
N ALA A 23 14.06 27.61 11.82
CA ALA A 23 13.09 28.15 12.76
C ALA A 23 11.86 28.74 12.05
N TYR A 24 12.06 29.46 10.94
CA TYR A 24 10.98 29.98 10.11
C TYR A 24 10.17 28.85 9.49
N GLY A 25 10.81 27.81 8.95
CA GLY A 25 10.13 26.62 8.43
C GLY A 25 9.29 25.89 9.49
N LEU A 26 9.85 25.66 10.67
CA LEU A 26 9.11 25.07 11.80
C LEU A 26 8.03 26.01 12.36
N SER A 27 8.20 27.32 12.25
CA SER A 27 7.21 28.30 12.70
C SER A 27 6.07 28.50 11.70
N LEU A 28 6.34 28.30 10.40
CA LEU A 28 5.32 28.31 9.34
C LEU A 28 4.41 27.08 9.44
N ASP A 29 4.95 25.94 9.88
CA ASP A 29 4.20 24.72 10.16
C ASP A 29 3.20 24.88 11.34
N LYS A 30 3.41 25.87 12.21
CA LYS A 30 2.55 26.14 13.39
C LYS A 30 1.58 27.32 13.20
N ASN A 31 1.75 28.13 12.15
CA ASN A 31 0.87 29.27 11.83
C ASN A 31 0.21 29.15 10.45
N ALA A 32 0.25 27.96 9.84
CA ALA A 32 -0.68 27.61 8.78
C ALA A 32 -2.08 27.41 9.41
N ASP A 33 -2.73 28.51 9.80
CA ASP A 33 -4.18 28.53 9.90
C ASP A 33 -4.73 28.20 8.51
N ASP A 34 -5.44 27.08 8.46
CA ASP A 34 -6.28 26.55 7.38
C ASP A 34 -6.36 27.45 6.14
N PRO A 35 -5.61 27.17 5.06
CA PRO A 35 -6.23 27.37 3.76
C PRO A 35 -7.46 26.46 3.78
N LYS A 36 -8.65 27.06 3.73
CA LYS A 36 -9.88 26.39 3.27
C LYS A 36 -9.55 25.66 1.97
N THR A 37 -9.08 24.44 2.12
CA THR A 37 -8.80 23.49 1.07
C THR A 37 -9.58 22.31 1.55
N THR A 38 -10.77 22.18 0.97
CA THR A 38 -11.56 20.96 0.87
C THR A 38 -10.87 19.81 1.56
N SER A 39 -11.37 19.42 2.73
CA SER A 39 -11.03 18.19 3.47
C SER A 39 -10.73 17.06 2.48
N VAL A 40 -9.46 16.93 2.08
CA VAL A 40 -8.98 15.72 1.44
C VAL A 40 -8.62 14.85 2.62
N SER A 41 -9.62 14.11 3.09
CA SER A 41 -9.41 12.91 3.92
C SER A 41 -8.17 12.19 3.43
N PRO A 42 -7.36 11.60 4.33
CA PRO A 42 -6.20 10.82 3.93
C PRO A 42 -6.65 9.88 2.82
N VAL A 43 -6.11 10.09 1.61
CA VAL A 43 -6.36 9.20 0.49
C VAL A 43 -5.66 7.90 0.86
N THR A 44 -6.32 7.09 1.67
CA THR A 44 -6.01 5.68 1.81
C THR A 44 -5.99 5.15 0.38
N PRO A 45 -4.88 4.59 -0.10
CA PRO A 45 -4.81 4.06 -1.45
C PRO A 45 -5.85 2.93 -1.58
N SER A 46 -7.01 3.26 -2.10
CA SER A 46 -8.09 2.32 -2.38
C SER A 46 -7.93 1.87 -3.82
N VAL A 47 -7.38 0.67 -4.00
CA VAL A 47 -7.35 0.02 -5.31
C VAL A 47 -8.80 -0.37 -5.65
N PRO A 48 -9.32 -0.01 -6.83
CA PRO A 48 -10.65 -0.44 -7.23
C PRO A 48 -10.72 -1.97 -7.27
N LEU A 49 -11.73 -2.53 -6.59
CA LEU A 49 -12.04 -3.94 -6.64
C LEU A 49 -12.64 -4.23 -8.02
N ALA A 50 -11.87 -4.88 -8.90
CA ALA A 50 -12.37 -5.30 -10.20
C ALA A 50 -13.50 -6.33 -10.01
N GLY A 51 -14.73 -5.92 -10.32
CA GLY A 51 -15.92 -6.78 -10.27
C GLY A 51 -17.18 -6.16 -9.68
N ASP A 52 -17.11 -4.97 -9.07
CA ASP A 52 -18.32 -4.30 -8.59
C ASP A 52 -18.94 -3.46 -9.71
N VAL A 53 -20.08 -3.92 -10.21
CA VAL A 53 -20.90 -3.18 -11.17
C VAL A 53 -21.37 -1.90 -10.47
N VAL A 54 -20.73 -0.78 -10.79
CA VAL A 54 -21.19 0.55 -10.38
C VAL A 54 -22.53 0.83 -11.08
N SER A 55 -23.61 0.34 -10.48
CA SER A 55 -24.95 0.78 -10.81
C SER A 55 -25.06 2.21 -10.29
N SER A 56 -25.24 3.16 -11.21
CA SER A 56 -25.24 4.61 -10.99
C SER A 56 -26.42 5.13 -10.14
N ASN A 57 -26.98 4.30 -9.26
CA ASN A 57 -28.11 4.64 -8.41
C ASN A 57 -28.09 3.94 -7.02
N ALA A 58 -26.90 3.67 -6.47
CA ALA A 58 -26.77 3.08 -5.14
C ALA A 58 -26.43 4.13 -4.07
N ALA A 59 -27.09 3.96 -2.92
CA ALA A 59 -27.01 4.71 -1.66
C ALA A 59 -25.60 5.20 -1.25
N PRO A 60 -25.49 6.21 -0.34
CA PRO A 60 -24.22 6.73 0.13
C PRO A 60 -23.27 5.60 0.53
N ILE A 61 -22.10 5.61 -0.11
CA ILE A 61 -21.03 4.65 0.05
C ILE A 61 -20.59 4.73 1.52
N MET A 62 -21.10 3.81 2.36
CA MET A 62 -20.63 3.71 3.73
C MET A 62 -19.13 3.36 3.68
N PRO A 63 -18.26 4.07 4.43
CA PRO A 63 -16.85 3.74 4.49
C PRO A 63 -16.73 2.27 4.92
N SER A 64 -16.22 1.43 4.04
CA SER A 64 -15.85 0.07 4.42
C SER A 64 -14.85 0.18 5.55
N ALA A 65 -15.14 -0.54 6.66
CA ALA A 65 -14.29 -0.56 7.84
C ALA A 65 -12.83 -0.70 7.42
N SER A 66 -11.98 0.22 7.90
CA SER A 66 -10.56 0.25 7.54
C SER A 66 -9.94 -1.12 7.84
N LEU A 67 -9.59 -1.86 6.79
CA LEU A 67 -8.86 -3.10 6.94
C LEU A 67 -7.51 -2.75 7.55
N SER A 68 -7.18 -3.35 8.70
CA SER A 68 -5.86 -3.25 9.31
C SER A 68 -4.77 -3.54 8.27
N ALA A 69 -3.66 -2.80 8.32
CA ALA A 69 -2.56 -2.88 7.35
C ALA A 69 -2.32 -4.33 6.88
N PHE A 70 -2.48 -4.54 5.56
CA PHE A 70 -2.21 -5.81 4.91
C PHE A 70 -0.81 -6.27 5.31
N GLY A 71 -0.70 -7.42 5.96
CA GLY A 71 0.60 -8.06 6.16
C GLY A 71 1.03 -8.72 4.85
N ASP A 72 2.33 -8.89 4.65
CA ASP A 72 2.85 -9.65 3.53
C ASP A 72 2.56 -11.14 3.73
N ILE A 73 2.02 -11.80 2.71
CA ILE A 73 1.77 -13.25 2.72
C ILE A 73 2.61 -13.87 1.60
N SER A 74 3.68 -14.57 1.98
CA SER A 74 4.50 -15.33 1.05
C SER A 74 3.78 -16.63 0.66
N VAL A 75 3.58 -16.83 -0.64
CA VAL A 75 3.05 -18.07 -1.20
C VAL A 75 4.13 -18.64 -2.13
N ASP A 76 4.60 -19.84 -1.84
CA ASP A 76 5.60 -20.50 -2.68
C ASP A 76 4.97 -20.98 -4.00
N ILE A 77 5.51 -20.44 -5.10
CA ILE A 77 5.19 -20.82 -6.48
C ILE A 77 6.43 -21.52 -7.03
N ALA A 78 6.29 -22.79 -7.41
CA ALA A 78 7.40 -23.56 -7.97
C ALA A 78 7.73 -23.08 -9.40
N PRO A 79 8.95 -23.33 -9.90
CA PRO A 79 9.28 -23.06 -11.31
C PRO A 79 8.29 -23.79 -12.23
N GLY A 80 7.75 -23.07 -13.22
CA GLY A 80 6.72 -23.60 -14.12
C GLY A 80 5.28 -23.44 -13.63
N GLU A 81 5.07 -23.00 -12.40
CA GLU A 81 3.74 -22.64 -11.91
C GLU A 81 3.41 -21.15 -12.15
N LYS A 82 2.17 -20.89 -12.56
CA LYS A 82 1.60 -19.55 -12.77
C LYS A 82 0.38 -19.35 -11.88
N LEU A 83 0.24 -18.16 -11.31
CA LEU A 83 -1.00 -17.73 -10.68
C LEU A 83 -2.00 -17.36 -11.80
N VAL A 84 -3.05 -18.14 -11.96
CA VAL A 84 -4.03 -17.99 -13.04
C VAL A 84 -5.22 -17.16 -12.62
N SER A 85 -5.70 -17.34 -11.39
CA SER A 85 -6.81 -16.56 -10.86
C SER A 85 -6.70 -16.36 -9.36
N TYR A 86 -7.45 -15.38 -8.85
CA TYR A 86 -7.63 -15.14 -7.43
C TYR A 86 -9.11 -14.84 -7.17
N SER A 87 -9.60 -15.25 -6.01
CA SER A 87 -10.95 -14.94 -5.53
C SER A 87 -10.88 -14.62 -4.05
N ARG A 88 -11.57 -13.56 -3.63
CA ARG A 88 -11.66 -13.17 -2.22
C ARG A 88 -13.09 -13.38 -1.74
N GLN A 89 -13.24 -14.14 -0.67
CA GLN A 89 -14.51 -14.33 0.01
C GLN A 89 -14.37 -13.88 1.46
N GLY A 90 -14.81 -12.65 1.73
CA GLY A 90 -14.66 -12.02 3.05
C GLY A 90 -13.19 -11.88 3.46
N ASN A 91 -12.79 -12.65 4.46
CA ASN A 91 -11.43 -12.64 5.01
C ASN A 91 -10.56 -13.80 4.53
N ASP A 92 -11.07 -14.62 3.62
CA ASP A 92 -10.31 -15.69 2.98
C ASP A 92 -10.07 -15.37 1.50
N VAL A 93 -8.89 -15.72 1.01
CA VAL A 93 -8.44 -15.56 -0.36
C VAL A 93 -8.11 -16.94 -0.91
N THR A 94 -8.71 -17.27 -2.05
CA THR A 94 -8.40 -18.47 -2.81
C THR A 94 -7.55 -18.07 -4.02
N LEU A 95 -6.34 -18.61 -4.11
CA LEU A 95 -5.42 -18.42 -5.22
C LEU A 95 -5.44 -19.69 -6.08
N HIS A 96 -5.65 -19.55 -7.37
CA HIS A 96 -5.60 -20.64 -8.32
C HIS A 96 -4.25 -20.62 -9.05
N ILE A 97 -3.44 -21.63 -8.76
CA ILE A 97 -2.11 -21.81 -9.33
C ILE A 97 -2.16 -23.01 -10.28
N GLU A 98 -1.65 -22.83 -11.49
CA GLU A 98 -1.56 -23.86 -12.52
C GLU A 98 -0.09 -24.10 -12.85
N GLY A 99 0.34 -25.35 -12.90
CA GLY A 99 1.66 -25.79 -13.32
C GLY A 99 1.82 -25.83 -14.83
N ASP A 100 3.00 -26.24 -15.27
CA ASP A 100 3.34 -26.31 -16.69
C ASP A 100 2.30 -27.12 -17.47
N GLU A 101 1.82 -26.51 -18.56
CA GLU A 101 0.86 -27.09 -19.51
C GLU A 101 -0.48 -27.54 -18.93
N GLY A 102 -0.92 -26.98 -17.78
CA GLY A 102 -2.24 -27.28 -17.22
C GLY A 102 -2.34 -28.64 -16.52
N ASN A 103 -1.23 -29.38 -16.41
CA ASN A 103 -1.18 -30.73 -15.88
C ASN A 103 -1.26 -30.80 -14.35
N ALA A 104 -0.98 -29.69 -13.67
CA ALA A 104 -1.08 -29.58 -12.22
C ALA A 104 -1.88 -28.32 -11.89
N SER A 105 -3.06 -28.45 -11.30
CA SER A 105 -3.84 -27.30 -10.85
C SER A 105 -3.98 -27.38 -9.33
N ARG A 106 -3.71 -26.29 -8.62
CA ARG A 106 -3.88 -26.24 -7.16
C ARG A 106 -4.53 -24.95 -6.72
N LEU A 107 -5.43 -25.06 -5.75
CA LEU A 107 -6.01 -23.91 -5.05
C LEU A 107 -5.28 -23.73 -3.72
N VAL A 108 -4.83 -22.53 -3.43
CA VAL A 108 -4.23 -22.16 -2.14
C VAL A 108 -5.20 -21.25 -1.43
N ILE A 109 -5.66 -21.66 -0.25
CA ILE A 109 -6.61 -20.88 0.56
C ILE A 109 -5.80 -20.18 1.66
N VAL A 110 -5.98 -18.88 1.76
CA VAL A 110 -5.23 -17.98 2.64
C VAL A 110 -6.21 -17.19 3.48
N SER A 111 -6.01 -17.16 4.79
CA SER A 111 -6.77 -16.29 5.68
C SER A 111 -6.04 -14.98 5.90
N ILE A 112 -6.70 -13.87 5.58
CA ILE A 112 -6.22 -12.52 5.82
C ILE A 112 -6.20 -12.22 7.33
N GLU A 113 -7.18 -12.74 8.08
CA GLU A 113 -7.27 -12.55 9.55
C GLU A 113 -6.06 -13.12 10.26
N LYS A 114 -5.78 -14.39 9.94
CA LYS A 114 -4.74 -15.18 10.59
C LYS A 114 -3.38 -14.94 9.94
N LYS A 115 -3.34 -14.18 8.84
CA LYS A 115 -2.15 -13.90 8.01
C LYS A 115 -1.40 -15.20 7.65
N LYS A 116 -2.16 -16.25 7.31
CA LYS A 116 -1.63 -17.61 7.11
C LYS A 116 -2.34 -18.34 5.99
N VAL A 117 -1.61 -19.24 5.35
CA VAL A 117 -2.17 -20.25 4.44
C VAL A 117 -2.98 -21.25 5.27
N LEU A 118 -4.28 -21.35 4.99
CA LEU A 118 -5.19 -22.31 5.64
C LEU A 118 -5.02 -23.71 5.07
N GLY A 119 -4.75 -23.81 3.76
CA GLY A 119 -4.64 -25.10 3.12
C GLY A 119 -4.37 -25.01 1.62
N ARG A 120 -4.13 -26.19 1.04
CA ARG A 120 -3.88 -26.39 -0.38
C ARG A 120 -4.79 -27.52 -0.87
N ILE A 121 -5.49 -27.28 -1.96
CA ILE A 121 -6.29 -28.28 -2.66
C ILE A 121 -5.55 -28.60 -3.96
N LEU A 122 -5.20 -29.86 -4.16
CA LEU A 122 -4.64 -30.34 -5.41
C LEU A 122 -5.80 -30.78 -6.31
N LEU A 123 -5.97 -30.13 -7.45
CA LEU A 123 -6.88 -30.57 -8.49
C LEU A 123 -6.09 -31.51 -9.40
N GLY A 124 -6.43 -32.79 -9.34
CA GLY A 124 -5.87 -33.79 -10.25
C GLY A 124 -6.26 -33.47 -11.69
N SER A 125 -5.36 -33.75 -12.63
CA SER A 125 -5.69 -33.79 -14.04
C SER A 125 -6.73 -34.88 -14.27
N SER A 126 -7.91 -34.51 -14.75
CA SER A 126 -8.83 -35.49 -15.31
C SER A 126 -8.22 -36.02 -16.61
N VAL A 127 -7.42 -37.07 -16.51
CA VAL A 127 -7.13 -37.91 -17.68
C VAL A 127 -8.42 -38.67 -17.98
N GLN A 128 -9.15 -38.22 -19.00
CA GLN A 128 -10.24 -38.98 -19.62
C GLN A 128 -9.93 -39.16 -21.10
#